data_AF-A0A960IV53-F1
#
_entry.id   AF-A0A960IV53-F1
#
_cell.length_a   1.000
_cell.length_b   1.000
_cell.length_c   1.000
_cell.angle_alpha   90.00
_cell.angle_beta   90.00
_cell.angle_gamma   90.00
#
_symmetry.space_group_name_H-M   'P 1'
#
loop_
_entity.id
_entity.type
_entity.pdbx_description
1 polymer ?
#
loop_
_entity_poly.entity_id
_entity_poly.type
_entity_poly.pdbx_seq_one_letter_code
_entity_poly.pdbx_strand_id
1 'polypeptide(L)'
;MKRFGIAAGLLICIVAMGCTAPPRADTGFVSPFTGPERLEYLAPTKATHPSQLNVPIGLERANAIALQLGLRRDRVLSDEQFRQFISGGGIGGSKEGAALADRSAQILTNTNGHPLTSDVDGVPTKTVLASYGLFVDEDGLLMSPANEIAPTRQVNVLLAPYAACSDKPLCGYINTWFLNNGAAESLVQLYQSGYTIEALYGNQSQQASGVWQLVSNTKDATNTKVGMSMAPSLWLTNFALLYTLNPSIAALMPAYWTPIPTPVADAILAADKTGFVQYSDYSSYFPS
;
A
#
# COMPACT_ATOMS: atom_id res chain seq x y z
N MET A 1 71.32 1.74 5.84
CA MET A 1 70.30 0.86 6.45
C MET A 1 68.91 1.44 6.20
N LYS A 2 68.15 0.87 5.27
CA LYS A 2 66.69 1.08 5.13
C LYS A 2 66.10 -0.26 4.68
N ARG A 3 65.30 -0.89 5.54
CA ARG A 3 64.59 -2.14 5.26
C ARG A 3 63.24 -1.79 4.63
N PHE A 4 62.99 -2.26 3.43
CA PHE A 4 61.66 -2.27 2.81
C PHE A 4 60.92 -3.52 3.29
N GLY A 5 59.80 -3.34 3.97
CA GLY A 5 58.88 -4.41 4.34
C GLY A 5 57.97 -4.73 3.16
N ILE A 6 57.95 -6.00 2.73
CA ILE A 6 57.03 -6.52 1.72
C ILE A 6 55.75 -6.93 2.44
N ALA A 7 54.63 -6.31 2.09
CA ALA A 7 53.30 -6.73 2.49
C ALA A 7 52.85 -7.91 1.60
N ALA A 8 52.65 -9.07 2.19
CA ALA A 8 52.03 -10.21 1.52
C ALA A 8 50.50 -10.01 1.53
N GLY A 9 49.92 -9.75 0.36
CA GLY A 9 48.47 -9.74 0.16
C GLY A 9 47.93 -11.16 0.08
N LEU A 10 47.02 -11.50 1.00
CA LEU A 10 46.26 -12.74 0.96
C LEU A 10 45.14 -12.61 -0.09
N LEU A 11 45.27 -13.31 -1.22
CA LEU A 11 44.24 -13.37 -2.26
C LEU A 11 43.20 -14.44 -1.86
N ILE A 12 42.01 -14.02 -1.46
CA ILE A 12 40.88 -14.94 -1.24
C ILE A 12 40.16 -15.13 -2.58
N CYS A 13 40.43 -16.23 -3.26
CA CYS A 13 39.64 -16.66 -4.42
C CYS A 13 38.33 -17.27 -3.92
N ILE A 14 37.23 -16.51 -4.01
CA ILE A 14 35.88 -17.07 -3.88
C ILE A 14 35.53 -17.69 -5.23
N VAL A 15 35.53 -19.02 -5.29
CA VAL A 15 34.92 -19.75 -6.41
C VAL A 15 33.40 -19.62 -6.23
N ALA A 16 32.80 -18.67 -6.94
CA ALA A 16 31.35 -18.59 -7.05
C ALA A 16 30.87 -19.77 -7.91
N MET A 17 30.45 -20.86 -7.26
CA MET A 17 29.57 -21.83 -7.90
C MET A 17 28.31 -21.09 -8.30
N GLY A 18 28.14 -20.87 -9.60
CA GLY A 18 26.95 -20.27 -10.19
C GLY A 18 25.75 -21.18 -9.99
N CYS A 19 25.11 -21.12 -8.83
CA CYS A 19 23.69 -21.41 -8.74
C CYS A 19 22.99 -20.32 -9.53
N THR A 20 22.54 -20.66 -10.74
CA THR A 20 21.55 -19.86 -11.46
C THR A 20 20.33 -19.74 -10.55
N ALA A 21 20.11 -18.55 -9.99
CA ALA A 21 18.86 -18.24 -9.34
C ALA A 21 17.72 -18.54 -10.33
N PRO A 22 16.60 -19.12 -9.87
CA PRO A 22 15.46 -19.36 -10.73
C PRO A 22 15.07 -18.03 -11.42
N PRO A 23 14.64 -18.08 -12.70
CA PRO A 23 14.27 -16.87 -13.43
C PRO A 23 13.23 -16.09 -12.65
N ARG A 24 13.53 -14.81 -12.44
CA ARG A 24 12.70 -13.84 -11.73
C ARG A 24 11.30 -13.83 -12.35
N ALA A 25 10.27 -13.84 -11.51
CA ALA A 25 8.93 -13.57 -11.98
C ALA A 25 8.85 -12.10 -12.39
N ASP A 26 8.73 -11.84 -13.70
CA ASP A 26 8.50 -10.49 -14.21
C ASP A 26 7.15 -9.97 -13.71
N THR A 27 7.15 -8.98 -12.81
CA THR A 27 5.92 -8.32 -12.38
C THR A 27 5.47 -7.24 -13.34
N GLY A 28 6.34 -6.78 -14.24
CA GLY A 28 6.10 -5.65 -15.15
C GLY A 28 6.22 -4.27 -14.50
N PHE A 29 6.52 -4.17 -13.20
CA PHE A 29 6.76 -2.88 -12.53
C PHE A 29 8.26 -2.54 -12.51
N VAL A 30 8.57 -1.26 -12.68
CA VAL A 30 9.95 -0.76 -12.60
C VAL A 30 10.20 -0.08 -11.25
N SER A 31 11.47 0.10 -10.87
CA SER A 31 11.84 0.91 -9.70
C SER A 31 11.39 2.37 -9.88
N PRO A 32 10.84 3.03 -8.84
CA PRO A 32 10.69 2.56 -7.45
C PRO A 32 9.41 1.76 -7.16
N PHE A 33 8.51 1.61 -8.13
CA PHE A 33 7.19 0.98 -7.96
C PHE A 33 7.27 -0.50 -7.54
N THR A 34 8.31 -1.21 -7.99
CA THR A 34 8.52 -2.63 -7.62
C THR A 34 9.03 -2.85 -6.20
N GLY A 35 9.54 -1.82 -5.51
CA GLY A 35 10.16 -2.00 -4.20
C GLY A 35 11.47 -2.81 -4.23
N PRO A 36 11.93 -3.34 -3.08
CA PRO A 36 13.08 -4.22 -3.00
C PRO A 36 12.76 -5.59 -3.63
N GLU A 37 13.66 -6.05 -4.51
CA GLU A 37 13.51 -7.30 -5.29
C GLU A 37 13.15 -8.52 -4.43
N ARG A 38 13.70 -8.62 -3.21
CA ARG A 38 13.44 -9.76 -2.31
C ARG A 38 12.03 -9.80 -1.71
N LEU A 39 11.20 -8.76 -1.89
CA LEU A 39 9.84 -8.70 -1.34
C LEU A 39 8.77 -8.62 -2.44
N GLU A 40 9.17 -8.34 -3.68
CA GLU A 40 8.27 -8.14 -4.84
C GLU A 40 7.24 -9.28 -5.01
N TYR A 41 7.63 -10.53 -4.77
CA TYR A 41 6.75 -11.70 -4.92
C TYR A 41 5.62 -11.77 -3.87
N LEU A 42 5.70 -10.98 -2.80
CA LEU A 42 4.67 -10.90 -1.76
C LEU A 42 3.48 -10.02 -2.18
N ALA A 43 3.67 -9.17 -3.18
CA ALA A 43 2.64 -8.28 -3.69
C ALA A 43 1.60 -9.02 -4.55
N PRO A 44 0.46 -8.36 -4.89
CA PRO A 44 -0.57 -8.93 -5.74
C PRO A 44 -0.04 -9.30 -7.12
N THR A 45 -0.56 -10.39 -7.67
CA THR A 45 -0.29 -10.80 -9.05
C THR A 45 -1.37 -10.25 -9.98
N LYS A 46 -1.08 -10.21 -11.28
CA LYS A 46 -2.09 -9.86 -12.30
C LYS A 46 -3.26 -10.85 -12.23
N ALA A 47 -4.49 -10.34 -12.29
CA ALA A 47 -5.67 -11.14 -12.49
C ALA A 47 -5.64 -11.74 -13.91
N THR A 48 -5.82 -13.06 -13.99
CA THR A 48 -5.90 -13.82 -15.26
C THR A 48 -7.32 -14.28 -15.57
N HIS A 49 -8.24 -14.20 -14.59
CA HIS A 49 -9.64 -14.56 -14.74
C HIS A 49 -10.57 -13.50 -14.13
N PRO A 50 -11.77 -13.26 -14.69
CA PRO A 50 -12.74 -12.32 -14.13
C PRO A 50 -13.11 -12.62 -12.67
N SER A 51 -13.15 -13.89 -12.27
CA SER A 51 -13.45 -14.31 -10.90
C SER A 51 -12.41 -13.89 -9.87
N GLN A 52 -11.24 -13.40 -10.29
CA GLN A 52 -10.19 -12.87 -9.40
C GLN A 52 -10.33 -11.37 -9.14
N LEU A 53 -11.16 -10.68 -9.94
CA LEU A 53 -11.34 -9.24 -9.79
C LEU A 53 -11.92 -8.92 -8.42
N ASN A 54 -11.23 -8.02 -7.72
CA ASN A 54 -11.58 -7.52 -6.40
C ASN A 54 -11.74 -8.61 -5.33
N VAL A 55 -11.11 -9.77 -5.51
CA VAL A 55 -11.11 -10.82 -4.49
C VAL A 55 -10.15 -10.42 -3.35
N PRO A 56 -10.57 -10.53 -2.08
CA PRO A 56 -9.70 -10.27 -0.93
C PRO A 56 -8.62 -11.36 -0.80
N ILE A 57 -7.46 -11.03 -0.23
CA ILE A 57 -6.35 -11.99 -0.04
C ILE A 57 -6.73 -13.19 0.85
N GLY A 58 -7.60 -12.99 1.83
CA GLY A 58 -7.94 -13.97 2.85
C GLY A 58 -6.88 -14.08 3.97
N LEU A 59 -7.34 -14.51 5.15
CA LEU A 59 -6.54 -14.46 6.39
C LEU A 59 -5.30 -15.37 6.34
N GLU A 60 -5.41 -16.55 5.74
CA GLU A 60 -4.28 -17.50 5.62
C GLU A 60 -3.13 -16.87 4.82
N ARG A 61 -3.44 -16.32 3.63
CA ARG A 61 -2.46 -15.64 2.79
C ARG A 61 -1.93 -14.37 3.45
N ALA A 62 -2.78 -13.60 4.13
CA ALA A 62 -2.35 -12.43 4.89
C ALA A 62 -1.28 -12.81 5.93
N ASN A 63 -1.52 -13.85 6.73
CA ASN A 63 -0.55 -14.31 7.73
C ASN A 63 0.76 -14.79 7.08
N ALA A 64 0.69 -15.46 5.93
CA ALA A 64 1.88 -15.92 5.19
C ALA A 64 2.72 -14.76 4.63
N ILE A 65 2.06 -13.71 4.12
CA ILE A 65 2.74 -12.48 3.66
C ILE A 65 3.38 -11.77 4.87
N ALA A 66 2.61 -11.59 5.94
CA ALA A 66 3.08 -10.93 7.17
C ALA A 66 4.33 -11.61 7.75
N LEU A 67 4.33 -12.94 7.84
CA LEU A 67 5.48 -13.69 8.33
C LEU A 67 6.74 -13.42 7.50
N GLN A 68 6.61 -13.36 6.17
CA GLN A 68 7.73 -13.10 5.25
C GLN A 68 8.20 -11.64 5.28
N LEU A 69 7.32 -10.71 5.65
CA LEU A 69 7.69 -9.34 5.97
C LEU A 69 8.34 -9.20 7.35
N GLY A 70 8.30 -10.23 8.21
CA GLY A 70 8.79 -10.15 9.59
C GLY A 70 7.76 -9.63 10.59
N LEU A 71 6.47 -9.63 10.23
CA LEU A 71 5.36 -9.29 11.10
C LEU A 71 4.78 -10.54 11.75
N ARG A 72 4.51 -10.47 13.05
CA ARG A 72 3.91 -11.55 13.84
C ARG A 72 2.51 -11.19 14.28
N ARG A 73 1.61 -12.17 14.18
CA ARG A 73 0.21 -12.04 14.58
C ARG A 73 0.03 -11.74 16.07
N ASP A 74 0.90 -12.25 16.93
CA ASP A 74 0.82 -12.05 18.38
C ASP A 74 1.40 -10.71 18.85
N ARG A 75 1.88 -9.88 17.92
CA ARG A 75 2.42 -8.54 18.19
C ARG A 75 1.61 -7.43 17.50
N VAL A 76 0.45 -7.75 16.94
CA VAL A 76 -0.50 -6.74 16.41
C VAL A 76 -1.31 -6.13 17.55
N LEU A 77 -2.12 -5.09 17.29
CA LEU A 77 -3.04 -4.59 18.31
C LEU A 77 -3.99 -5.71 18.77
N SER A 78 -4.23 -5.78 20.08
CA SER A 78 -5.36 -6.57 20.60
C SER A 78 -6.69 -6.02 20.08
N ASP A 79 -7.75 -6.84 20.09
CA ASP A 79 -9.08 -6.39 19.65
C ASP A 79 -9.57 -5.15 20.40
N GLU A 80 -9.24 -5.02 21.68
CA GLU A 80 -9.59 -3.83 22.46
C GLU A 80 -8.77 -2.61 22.04
N GLN A 81 -7.46 -2.76 21.87
CA GLN A 81 -6.63 -1.66 21.36
C GLN A 81 -7.07 -1.23 19.96
N PHE A 82 -7.38 -2.18 19.08
CA PHE A 82 -7.89 -1.87 17.75
C PHE A 82 -9.20 -1.09 17.82
N ARG A 83 -10.17 -1.53 18.64
CA ARG A 83 -11.44 -0.80 18.86
C ARG A 83 -11.20 0.62 19.37
N GLN A 84 -10.35 0.79 20.39
CA GLN A 84 -10.02 2.10 20.93
C GLN A 84 -9.35 2.98 19.87
N PHE A 85 -8.44 2.44 19.06
CA PHE A 85 -7.74 3.18 18.02
C PHE A 85 -8.71 3.71 16.95
N ILE A 86 -9.55 2.84 16.38
CA ILE A 86 -10.49 3.21 15.30
C ILE A 86 -11.66 4.07 15.80
N SER A 87 -11.97 4.05 17.10
CA SER A 87 -12.99 4.93 17.68
C SER A 87 -12.44 6.29 18.11
N GLY A 88 -11.12 6.49 18.05
CA GLY A 88 -10.44 7.67 18.61
C GLY A 88 -10.45 7.71 20.15
N GLY A 89 -10.62 6.54 20.78
CA GLY A 89 -10.48 6.33 22.21
C GLY A 89 -9.03 6.10 22.65
N GLY A 90 -8.85 5.55 23.85
CA GLY A 90 -7.54 5.40 24.47
C GLY A 90 -6.89 6.71 24.92
N ILE A 91 -5.70 6.61 25.49
CA ILE A 91 -4.92 7.74 25.98
C ILE A 91 -4.37 8.52 24.79
N GLY A 92 -4.72 9.81 24.70
CA GLY A 92 -4.35 10.67 23.58
C GLY A 92 -5.13 10.38 22.29
N GLY A 93 -6.28 9.70 22.38
CA GLY A 93 -7.16 9.43 21.24
C GLY A 93 -7.67 10.69 20.56
N SER A 94 -7.89 10.60 19.25
CA SER A 94 -8.47 11.66 18.42
C SER A 94 -9.52 11.08 17.49
N LYS A 95 -10.76 11.59 17.55
CA LYS A 95 -11.85 11.18 16.64
C LYS A 95 -11.52 11.48 15.18
N GLU A 96 -10.87 12.61 14.93
CA GLU A 96 -10.47 13.02 13.58
C GLU A 96 -9.37 12.10 13.03
N GLY A 97 -8.32 11.85 13.82
CA GLY A 97 -7.23 10.94 13.43
C GLY A 97 -7.72 9.50 13.23
N ALA A 98 -8.64 9.05 14.08
CA ALA A 98 -9.27 7.74 13.96
C ALA A 98 -10.17 7.63 12.73
N ALA A 99 -11.00 8.64 12.45
CA ALA A 99 -11.83 8.67 11.24
C ALA A 99 -10.98 8.64 9.96
N LEU A 100 -9.87 9.39 9.93
CA LEU A 100 -8.94 9.37 8.81
C LEU A 100 -8.29 8.00 8.61
N ALA A 101 -7.84 7.36 9.70
CA ALA A 101 -7.25 6.02 9.66
C ALA A 101 -8.27 4.94 9.25
N ASP A 102 -9.49 4.99 9.80
CA ASP A 102 -10.57 4.06 9.47
C ASP A 102 -10.99 4.19 8.00
N ARG A 103 -11.23 5.42 7.52
CA ARG A 103 -11.57 5.67 6.12
C ARG A 103 -10.46 5.18 5.18
N SER A 104 -9.20 5.35 5.56
CA SER A 104 -8.06 4.82 4.80
C SER A 104 -8.10 3.29 4.72
N ALA A 105 -8.39 2.60 5.83
CA ALA A 105 -8.52 1.15 5.85
C ALA A 105 -9.68 0.66 4.98
N GLN A 106 -10.84 1.35 5.00
CA GLN A 106 -11.98 1.03 4.14
C GLN A 106 -11.61 1.13 2.64
N ILE A 107 -10.93 2.21 2.24
CA ILE A 107 -10.50 2.42 0.84
C ILE A 107 -9.52 1.33 0.39
N LEU A 108 -8.51 1.02 1.21
CA LEU A 108 -7.50 0.01 0.88
C LEU A 108 -8.05 -1.43 0.82
N THR A 109 -9.25 -1.64 1.37
CA THR A 109 -9.91 -2.94 1.44
C THR A 109 -11.15 -3.02 0.56
N ASN A 110 -11.33 -2.10 -0.41
CA ASN A 110 -12.49 -2.00 -1.30
C ASN A 110 -12.64 -3.19 -2.28
N THR A 111 -12.94 -4.36 -1.74
CA THR A 111 -13.04 -5.66 -2.40
C THR A 111 -14.49 -6.15 -2.42
N ASN A 112 -14.76 -7.29 -3.05
CA ASN A 112 -16.12 -7.86 -3.11
C ASN A 112 -16.70 -8.15 -1.70
N GLY A 113 -15.82 -8.36 -0.70
CA GLY A 113 -16.22 -8.54 0.70
C GLY A 113 -16.46 -7.23 1.45
N HIS A 114 -16.09 -6.08 0.89
CA HIS A 114 -16.15 -4.78 1.56
C HIS A 114 -16.35 -3.63 0.53
N PRO A 115 -17.53 -3.56 -0.12
CA PRO A 115 -17.84 -2.50 -1.07
C PRO A 115 -17.90 -1.14 -0.37
N LEU A 116 -17.43 -0.10 -1.06
CA LEU A 116 -17.66 1.29 -0.65
C LEU A 116 -19.03 1.72 -1.16
N THR A 117 -19.66 2.66 -0.45
CA THR A 117 -20.87 3.34 -0.91
C THR A 117 -20.52 4.81 -1.13
N SER A 118 -20.90 5.32 -2.29
CA SER A 118 -20.65 6.69 -2.75
C SER A 118 -21.96 7.32 -3.20
N ASP A 119 -22.07 8.65 -3.12
CA ASP A 119 -23.11 9.37 -3.84
C ASP A 119 -22.65 9.57 -5.30
N VAL A 120 -23.40 9.01 -6.25
CA VAL A 120 -23.14 9.17 -7.68
C VAL A 120 -24.40 9.80 -8.29
N ASP A 121 -24.32 11.09 -8.59
CA ASP A 121 -25.42 11.89 -9.14
C ASP A 121 -26.73 11.82 -8.31
N GLY A 122 -26.61 11.83 -6.98
CA GLY A 122 -27.72 11.72 -6.04
C GLY A 122 -28.15 10.28 -5.72
N VAL A 123 -27.43 9.28 -6.24
CA VAL A 123 -27.77 7.86 -6.08
C VAL A 123 -26.69 7.14 -5.27
N PRO A 124 -27.05 6.56 -4.10
CA PRO A 124 -26.17 5.69 -3.33
C PRO A 124 -25.73 4.48 -4.17
N THR A 125 -24.46 4.46 -4.54
CA THR A 125 -23.89 3.47 -5.45
C THR A 125 -22.80 2.68 -4.75
N LYS A 126 -22.91 1.35 -4.79
CA LYS A 126 -21.86 0.47 -4.28
C LYS A 126 -20.78 0.28 -5.34
N THR A 127 -19.53 0.51 -4.98
CA THR A 127 -18.39 0.39 -5.90
C THR A 127 -17.35 -0.56 -5.33
N VAL A 128 -16.69 -1.30 -6.23
CA VAL A 128 -15.62 -2.23 -5.89
C VAL A 128 -14.53 -2.14 -6.96
N LEU A 129 -13.46 -1.40 -6.67
CA LEU A 129 -12.44 -1.07 -7.67
C LEU A 129 -11.00 -1.34 -7.22
N ALA A 130 -10.80 -2.02 -6.08
CA ALA A 130 -9.47 -2.21 -5.50
C ALA A 130 -8.48 -2.93 -6.44
N SER A 131 -8.90 -3.90 -7.27
CA SER A 131 -7.99 -4.56 -8.22
C SER A 131 -7.46 -3.60 -9.30
N TYR A 132 -8.18 -2.53 -9.63
CA TYR A 132 -7.70 -1.50 -10.55
C TYR A 132 -6.71 -0.53 -9.88
N GLY A 133 -6.59 -0.58 -8.55
CA GLY A 133 -5.91 0.44 -7.76
C GLY A 133 -6.67 1.77 -7.75
N LEU A 134 -8.00 1.72 -7.85
CA LEU A 134 -8.89 2.88 -7.83
C LEU A 134 -9.94 2.72 -6.74
N PHE A 135 -10.59 3.82 -6.37
CA PHE A 135 -11.80 3.85 -5.56
C PHE A 135 -12.68 5.04 -5.99
N VAL A 136 -13.93 5.02 -5.54
CA VAL A 136 -14.83 6.18 -5.65
C VAL A 136 -14.99 6.77 -4.26
N ASP A 137 -14.74 8.06 -4.10
CA ASP A 137 -14.94 8.74 -2.82
C ASP A 137 -16.43 8.98 -2.52
N GLU A 138 -16.73 9.69 -1.44
CA GLU A 138 -18.12 9.89 -1.02
C GLU A 138 -18.91 10.80 -1.97
N ASP A 139 -18.22 11.68 -2.70
CA ASP A 139 -18.78 12.67 -3.63
C ASP A 139 -18.80 12.17 -5.08
N GLY A 140 -18.48 10.90 -5.32
CA GLY A 140 -18.54 10.28 -6.64
C GLY A 140 -17.26 10.44 -7.49
N LEU A 141 -16.16 10.92 -6.91
CA LEU A 141 -14.90 11.08 -7.63
C LEU A 141 -14.12 9.76 -7.71
N LEU A 142 -13.77 9.36 -8.93
CA LEU A 142 -12.96 8.19 -9.23
C LEU A 142 -11.46 8.58 -9.22
N MET A 143 -10.68 7.94 -8.34
CA MET A 143 -9.25 8.24 -8.20
C MET A 143 -8.42 7.07 -7.65
N SER A 144 -7.10 7.20 -7.73
CA SER A 144 -6.16 6.30 -7.06
C SER A 144 -6.13 6.56 -5.55
N PRO A 145 -6.05 5.54 -4.67
CA PRO A 145 -5.82 5.73 -3.24
C PRO A 145 -4.54 6.51 -2.91
N ALA A 146 -3.61 6.66 -3.84
CA ALA A 146 -2.41 7.47 -3.62
C ALA A 146 -2.59 8.96 -3.98
N ASN A 147 -3.75 9.37 -4.51
CA ASN A 147 -4.07 10.76 -4.86
C ASN A 147 -3.96 11.68 -3.63
N GLU A 148 -3.52 12.93 -3.81
CA GLU A 148 -3.26 13.89 -2.73
C GLU A 148 -4.45 14.12 -1.80
N ILE A 149 -5.67 14.16 -2.35
CA ILE A 149 -6.88 14.39 -1.57
C ILE A 149 -7.42 13.11 -0.90
N ALA A 150 -6.92 11.94 -1.28
CA ALA A 150 -7.41 10.68 -0.74
C ALA A 150 -7.04 10.55 0.75
N PRO A 151 -7.95 10.07 1.61
CA PRO A 151 -7.66 9.78 3.02
C PRO A 151 -6.39 8.94 3.23
N THR A 152 -6.20 7.94 2.37
CA THR A 152 -5.05 7.04 2.31
C THR A 152 -3.71 7.74 2.01
N ARG A 153 -3.74 8.95 1.45
CA ARG A 153 -2.56 9.79 1.25
C ARG A 153 -2.38 10.79 2.39
N GLN A 154 -3.48 11.34 2.90
CA GLN A 154 -3.49 12.25 4.05
C GLN A 154 -3.01 11.57 5.35
N VAL A 155 -3.25 10.26 5.49
CA VAL A 155 -2.81 9.45 6.65
C VAL A 155 -1.30 9.51 6.91
N ASN A 156 -0.50 9.89 5.91
CA ASN A 156 0.96 10.06 6.05
C ASN A 156 1.32 11.03 7.18
N VAL A 157 0.50 12.04 7.47
CA VAL A 157 0.73 12.95 8.61
C VAL A 157 0.63 12.24 9.95
N LEU A 158 -0.26 11.24 10.07
CA LEU A 158 -0.44 10.46 11.31
C LEU A 158 0.75 9.53 11.58
N LEU A 159 1.42 9.07 10.51
CA LEU A 159 2.56 8.15 10.55
C LEU A 159 3.92 8.86 10.67
N ALA A 160 3.97 10.13 10.26
CA ALA A 160 5.20 10.87 10.18
C ALA A 160 5.88 11.03 11.56
N PRO A 161 7.22 11.03 11.62
CA PRO A 161 7.93 11.42 12.83
C PRO A 161 7.50 12.82 13.26
N TYR A 162 7.28 13.04 14.56
CA TYR A 162 6.79 14.33 15.06
C TYR A 162 7.65 15.53 14.59
N ALA A 163 8.97 15.37 14.55
CA ALA A 163 9.90 16.39 14.08
C ALA A 163 9.73 16.78 12.59
N ALA A 164 9.06 15.96 11.77
CA ALA A 164 8.88 16.17 10.34
C ALA A 164 7.58 16.92 9.98
N CYS A 165 6.64 17.08 10.92
CA CYS A 165 5.35 17.72 10.67
C CYS A 165 4.76 18.43 11.90
N SER A 166 5.58 18.90 12.85
CA SER A 166 5.11 19.44 14.13
C SER A 166 4.17 20.65 14.00
N ASP A 167 4.15 21.30 12.84
CA ASP A 167 3.25 22.38 12.46
C ASP A 167 1.86 21.89 12.01
N LYS A 168 1.70 20.60 11.73
CA LYS A 168 0.47 20.01 11.23
C LYS A 168 -0.35 19.38 12.35
N PRO A 169 -1.70 19.53 12.32
CA PRO A 169 -2.57 18.80 13.22
C PRO A 169 -2.38 17.29 13.01
N LEU A 170 -2.49 16.52 14.11
CA LEU A 170 -2.39 15.06 14.14
C LEU A 170 -1.01 14.47 13.74
N CYS A 171 0.02 15.29 13.62
CA CYS A 171 1.37 14.83 13.32
C CYS A 171 1.84 13.75 14.31
N GLY A 172 2.23 12.58 13.77
CA GLY A 172 2.72 11.46 14.58
C GLY A 172 1.68 10.87 15.52
N TYR A 173 0.38 11.07 15.25
CA TYR A 173 -0.72 10.55 16.05
C TYR A 173 -0.62 9.03 16.27
N ILE A 174 -0.34 8.26 15.20
CA ILE A 174 -0.28 6.79 15.29
C ILE A 174 0.84 6.37 16.26
N ASN A 175 2.03 6.93 16.11
CA ASN A 175 3.16 6.59 16.96
C ASN A 175 2.89 6.94 18.42
N THR A 176 2.37 8.14 18.67
CA THR A 176 2.04 8.62 20.02
C THR A 176 0.96 7.76 20.66
N TRP A 177 -0.10 7.44 19.91
CA TRP A 177 -1.19 6.60 20.40
C TRP A 177 -0.69 5.20 20.76
N PHE A 178 0.13 4.57 19.91
CA PHE A 178 0.66 3.23 20.16
C PHE A 178 1.50 3.17 21.44
N LEU A 179 2.37 4.17 21.66
CA LEU A 179 3.21 4.25 22.84
C LEU A 179 2.38 4.45 24.12
N ASN A 180 1.35 5.30 24.07
CA ASN A 180 0.50 5.61 25.23
C ASN A 180 -0.48 4.49 25.61
N ASN A 181 -0.80 3.59 24.69
CA ASN A 181 -1.82 2.55 24.88
C ASN A 181 -1.24 1.13 24.93
N GLY A 182 0.03 1.00 25.31
CA GLY A 182 0.68 -0.30 25.52
C GLY A 182 0.90 -1.11 24.24
N ALA A 183 0.92 -0.46 23.07
CA ALA A 183 1.14 -1.08 21.75
C ALA A 183 2.56 -0.83 21.21
N ALA A 184 3.52 -0.50 22.08
CA ALA A 184 4.90 -0.21 21.69
C ALA A 184 5.55 -1.37 20.92
N GLU A 185 5.28 -2.63 21.30
CA GLU A 185 5.81 -3.79 20.58
C GLU A 185 5.24 -3.92 19.16
N SER A 186 3.97 -3.56 18.95
CA SER A 186 3.36 -3.51 17.62
C SER A 186 4.06 -2.48 16.73
N LEU A 187 4.41 -1.34 17.30
CA LEU A 187 5.15 -0.29 16.60
C LEU A 187 6.59 -0.72 16.28
N VAL A 188 7.28 -1.32 17.26
CA VAL A 188 8.65 -1.83 17.08
C VAL A 188 8.70 -2.89 15.99
N GLN A 189 7.79 -3.87 15.98
CA GLN A 189 7.81 -4.88 14.91
C GLN A 189 7.54 -4.27 13.54
N LEU A 190 6.64 -3.28 13.44
CA LEU A 190 6.33 -2.62 12.17
C LEU A 190 7.62 -2.02 11.60
N TYR A 191 8.36 -1.25 12.40
CA TYR A 191 9.59 -0.62 11.94
C TYR A 191 10.78 -1.59 11.78
N GLN A 192 10.75 -2.77 12.39
CA GLN A 192 11.75 -3.83 12.17
C GLN A 192 11.39 -4.75 10.98
N SER A 193 10.16 -4.67 10.48
CA SER A 193 9.67 -5.48 9.35
C SER A 193 10.11 -4.89 8.00
N GLY A 194 9.72 -5.57 6.91
CA GLY A 194 9.85 -5.09 5.53
C GLY A 194 9.21 -3.72 5.29
N TYR A 195 8.25 -3.30 6.13
CA TYR A 195 7.59 -1.99 6.04
C TYR A 195 8.57 -0.83 5.91
N THR A 196 9.64 -0.79 6.71
CA THR A 196 10.55 0.38 6.72
C THR A 196 11.22 0.60 5.36
N ILE A 197 11.58 -0.48 4.67
CA ILE A 197 12.21 -0.38 3.35
C ILE A 197 11.13 -0.13 2.30
N GLU A 198 9.99 -0.82 2.36
CA GLU A 198 8.88 -0.60 1.43
C GLU A 198 8.35 0.83 1.49
N ALA A 199 8.21 1.41 2.67
CA ALA A 199 7.72 2.78 2.86
C ALA A 199 8.63 3.82 2.18
N LEU A 200 9.94 3.59 2.13
CA LEU A 200 10.86 4.46 1.38
C LEU A 200 10.60 4.38 -0.12
N TYR A 201 10.43 3.17 -0.67
CA TYR A 201 10.09 2.97 -2.08
C TYR A 201 8.69 3.48 -2.40
N GLY A 202 7.71 3.27 -1.52
CA GLY A 202 6.34 3.77 -1.65
C GLY A 202 6.30 5.29 -1.68
N ASN A 203 7.08 5.96 -0.82
CA ASN A 203 7.21 7.42 -0.84
C ASN A 203 7.82 7.93 -2.15
N GLN A 204 8.91 7.32 -2.63
CA GLN A 204 9.52 7.64 -3.92
C GLN A 204 8.55 7.38 -5.08
N SER A 205 7.78 6.30 -5.01
CA SER A 205 6.76 5.94 -6.00
C SER A 205 5.67 7.00 -6.10
N GLN A 206 5.17 7.47 -4.96
CA GLN A 206 4.16 8.53 -4.93
C GLN A 206 4.71 9.87 -5.46
N GLN A 207 6.00 10.15 -5.29
CA GLN A 207 6.63 11.33 -5.90
C GLN A 207 6.80 11.16 -7.42
N ALA A 208 7.19 9.97 -7.88
CA ALA A 208 7.44 9.68 -9.29
C ALA A 208 6.15 9.63 -10.14
N SER A 209 5.03 9.19 -9.57
CA SER A 209 3.75 9.06 -10.29
C SER A 209 2.99 10.37 -10.53
N GLY A 210 3.46 11.47 -9.94
CA GLY A 210 2.82 12.79 -10.09
C GLY A 210 1.39 12.83 -9.56
N VAL A 211 0.56 13.75 -10.06
CA VAL A 211 -0.81 13.96 -9.54
C VAL A 211 -1.76 12.79 -9.85
N TRP A 212 -1.53 12.08 -10.96
CA TRP A 212 -2.42 11.01 -11.43
C TRP A 212 -2.36 9.77 -10.56
N GLN A 213 -1.19 9.52 -9.97
CA GLN A 213 -0.96 8.34 -9.13
C GLN A 213 -1.35 7.04 -9.84
N LEU A 214 -1.04 6.99 -11.13
CA LEU A 214 -1.12 5.83 -12.01
C LEU A 214 0.30 5.41 -12.41
N VAL A 215 0.53 4.11 -12.51
CA VAL A 215 1.82 3.54 -12.94
C VAL A 215 1.67 2.72 -14.21
N SER A 216 2.74 2.69 -15.01
CA SER A 216 2.84 1.76 -16.12
C SER A 216 3.22 0.37 -15.61
N ASN A 217 2.62 -0.66 -16.20
CA ASN A 217 3.02 -2.04 -16.04
C ASN A 217 3.27 -2.66 -17.42
N THR A 218 4.39 -3.35 -17.61
CA THR A 218 4.82 -3.95 -18.89
C THR A 218 4.70 -5.47 -18.96
N LYS A 219 4.04 -6.09 -17.97
CA LYS A 219 3.89 -7.54 -17.91
C LYS A 219 3.19 -8.05 -19.16
N ASP A 220 3.58 -9.24 -19.61
CA ASP A 220 3.09 -9.87 -20.83
C ASP A 220 3.36 -9.04 -22.10
N ALA A 221 4.42 -8.22 -22.08
CA ALA A 221 4.82 -7.31 -23.17
C ALA A 221 3.74 -6.27 -23.55
N THR A 222 2.80 -5.98 -22.65
CA THR A 222 1.75 -4.98 -22.84
C THR A 222 1.97 -3.81 -21.90
N ASN A 223 1.99 -2.57 -22.43
CA ASN A 223 2.05 -1.37 -21.59
C ASN A 223 0.65 -0.98 -21.14
N THR A 224 0.36 -1.18 -19.87
CA THR A 224 -0.95 -0.92 -19.25
C THR A 224 -0.83 0.07 -18.11
N LYS A 225 -1.95 0.70 -17.73
CA LYS A 225 -2.03 1.57 -16.56
C LYS A 225 -2.72 0.86 -15.40
N VAL A 226 -2.15 1.01 -14.22
CA VAL A 226 -2.68 0.47 -12.96
C VAL A 226 -2.59 1.59 -11.91
N GLY A 227 -3.54 1.65 -10.98
CA GLY A 227 -3.43 2.58 -9.86
C GLY A 227 -2.21 2.27 -9.00
N MET A 228 -1.51 3.33 -8.58
CA MET A 228 -0.25 3.25 -7.83
C MET A 228 -0.35 2.40 -6.55
N SER A 229 -1.53 2.31 -5.93
CA SER A 229 -1.75 1.47 -4.73
C SER A 229 -1.56 -0.03 -4.96
N MET A 230 -1.58 -0.49 -6.21
CA MET A 230 -1.34 -1.90 -6.58
C MET A 230 0.11 -2.18 -6.96
N ALA A 231 0.95 -1.15 -7.09
CA ALA A 231 2.37 -1.38 -7.24
C ALA A 231 2.95 -2.04 -5.98
N PRO A 232 3.89 -3.00 -6.11
CA PRO A 232 4.40 -3.77 -4.98
C PRO A 232 4.83 -2.93 -3.78
N SER A 233 5.57 -1.84 -4.01
CA SER A 233 6.11 -1.05 -2.89
C SER A 233 5.04 -0.39 -2.04
N LEU A 234 4.03 0.21 -2.68
CA LEU A 234 2.95 0.88 -1.97
C LEU A 234 1.94 -0.13 -1.42
N TRP A 235 1.66 -1.21 -2.14
CA TRP A 235 0.77 -2.27 -1.65
C TRP A 235 1.31 -2.92 -0.38
N LEU A 236 2.61 -3.29 -0.36
CA LEU A 236 3.24 -3.92 0.81
C LEU A 236 3.36 -2.96 2.00
N THR A 237 3.60 -1.67 1.73
CA THR A 237 3.56 -0.62 2.75
C THR A 237 2.18 -0.58 3.43
N ASN A 238 1.12 -0.50 2.63
CA ASN A 238 -0.27 -0.46 3.11
C ASN A 238 -0.66 -1.74 3.84
N PHE A 239 -0.24 -2.90 3.31
CA PHE A 239 -0.47 -4.20 3.94
C PHE A 239 0.13 -4.27 5.33
N ALA A 240 1.40 -3.87 5.50
CA ALA A 240 2.07 -3.93 6.80
C ALA A 240 1.40 -3.03 7.84
N LEU A 241 0.95 -1.83 7.43
CA LEU A 241 0.19 -0.92 8.29
C LEU A 241 -1.12 -1.56 8.74
N LEU A 242 -1.95 -2.05 7.80
CA LEU A 242 -3.23 -2.66 8.13
C LEU A 242 -3.07 -3.93 8.96
N TYR A 243 -2.05 -4.75 8.68
CA TYR A 243 -1.82 -5.99 9.42
C TYR A 243 -1.42 -5.71 10.87
N THR A 244 -0.62 -4.67 11.09
CA THR A 244 -0.23 -4.21 12.43
C THR A 244 -1.44 -3.75 13.24
N LEU A 245 -2.43 -3.14 12.59
CA LEU A 245 -3.69 -2.76 13.21
C LEU A 245 -4.58 -3.97 13.50
N ASN A 246 -4.86 -4.79 12.47
CA ASN A 246 -5.68 -5.99 12.60
C ASN A 246 -5.46 -6.93 11.39
N PRO A 247 -4.99 -8.16 11.58
CA PRO A 247 -4.80 -9.15 10.50
C PRO A 247 -6.05 -9.41 9.66
N SER A 248 -7.24 -9.34 10.28
CA SER A 248 -8.52 -9.57 9.59
C SER A 248 -8.87 -8.42 8.63
N ILE A 249 -8.39 -7.20 8.88
CA ILE A 249 -8.56 -6.07 7.98
C ILE A 249 -7.58 -6.16 6.82
N ALA A 250 -6.30 -6.45 7.10
CA ALA A 250 -5.32 -6.69 6.04
C ALA A 250 -5.75 -7.84 5.10
N ALA A 251 -6.42 -8.86 5.63
CA ALA A 251 -6.99 -9.96 4.88
C ALA A 251 -8.03 -9.54 3.81
N LEU A 252 -8.58 -8.33 3.90
CA LEU A 252 -9.53 -7.77 2.95
C LEU A 252 -8.88 -6.95 1.83
N MET A 253 -7.56 -6.78 1.83
CA MET A 253 -6.87 -6.13 0.71
C MET A 253 -7.00 -6.93 -0.60
N PRO A 254 -6.95 -6.27 -1.77
CA PRO A 254 -7.07 -6.95 -3.06
C PRO A 254 -5.93 -7.94 -3.29
N ALA A 255 -6.28 -9.17 -3.66
CA ALA A 255 -5.32 -10.25 -3.92
C ALA A 255 -4.66 -10.18 -5.30
N TYR A 256 -5.30 -9.45 -6.21
CA TYR A 256 -4.90 -9.36 -7.61
C TYR A 256 -5.04 -7.92 -8.11
N TRP A 257 -4.15 -7.52 -9.01
CA TRP A 257 -4.28 -6.28 -9.78
C TRP A 257 -4.79 -6.56 -11.19
N THR A 258 -5.43 -5.58 -11.82
CA THR A 258 -5.84 -5.62 -13.22
C THR A 258 -5.58 -4.26 -13.88
N PRO A 259 -5.33 -4.20 -15.20
CA PRO A 259 -5.28 -2.94 -15.93
C PRO A 259 -6.56 -2.12 -15.76
N ILE A 260 -6.39 -0.80 -15.59
CA ILE A 260 -7.47 0.18 -15.72
C ILE A 260 -7.95 0.20 -17.18
N PRO A 261 -9.28 0.21 -17.44
CA PRO A 261 -9.78 0.38 -18.80
C PRO A 261 -9.18 1.64 -19.45
N THR A 262 -8.69 1.53 -20.68
CA THR A 262 -7.95 2.62 -21.35
C THR A 262 -8.68 3.97 -21.33
N PRO A 263 -10.00 4.05 -21.65
CA PRO A 263 -10.71 5.33 -21.60
C PRO A 263 -10.70 6.01 -20.23
N VAL A 264 -10.70 5.21 -19.15
CA VAL A 264 -10.65 5.70 -17.78
C VAL A 264 -9.25 6.20 -17.43
N ALA A 265 -8.22 5.42 -17.79
CA ALA A 265 -6.84 5.81 -17.53
C ALA A 265 -6.48 7.11 -18.26
N ASP A 266 -6.88 7.23 -19.53
CA ASP A 266 -6.64 8.43 -20.34
C ASP A 266 -7.36 9.65 -19.76
N ALA A 267 -8.58 9.49 -19.25
CA ALA A 267 -9.32 10.56 -18.61
C ALA A 267 -8.66 11.05 -17.31
N ILE A 268 -8.20 10.12 -16.46
CA ILE A 268 -7.44 10.48 -15.26
C ILE A 268 -6.14 11.21 -15.64
N LEU A 269 -5.43 10.74 -16.66
CA LEU A 269 -4.20 11.38 -17.15
C LEU A 269 -4.46 12.78 -17.74
N ALA A 270 -5.61 12.98 -18.39
CA ALA A 270 -6.03 14.28 -18.89
C ALA A 270 -6.39 15.27 -17.78
N ALA A 271 -6.75 14.80 -16.58
CA ALA A 271 -6.98 15.62 -15.39
C ALA A 271 -5.65 16.05 -14.73
N ASP A 272 -4.83 16.79 -15.49
CA ASP A 272 -3.43 17.15 -15.21
C ASP A 272 -3.16 17.93 -13.90
N LYS A 273 -4.20 18.47 -13.26
CA LYS A 273 -4.11 19.18 -11.97
C LYS A 273 -4.57 18.37 -10.78
N THR A 274 -5.45 17.40 -11.00
CA THR A 274 -6.21 16.77 -9.93
C THR A 274 -5.99 15.26 -9.87
N GLY A 275 -5.82 14.59 -11.02
CA GLY A 275 -5.65 13.14 -11.09
C GLY A 275 -6.90 12.35 -10.69
N PHE A 276 -8.09 12.93 -10.87
CA PHE A 276 -9.38 12.28 -10.63
C PHE A 276 -10.44 12.77 -11.62
N VAL A 277 -11.49 11.97 -11.83
CA VAL A 277 -12.62 12.26 -12.73
C VAL A 277 -13.94 11.87 -12.07
N GLN A 278 -15.07 12.31 -12.61
CA GLN A 278 -16.38 11.87 -12.10
C GLN A 278 -16.64 10.40 -12.45
N TYR A 279 -17.06 9.59 -11.48
CA TYR A 279 -17.27 8.15 -11.72
C TYR A 279 -18.44 7.88 -12.66
N SER A 280 -19.51 8.67 -12.59
CA SER A 280 -20.72 8.48 -13.42
C SER A 280 -20.40 8.44 -14.91
N ASP A 281 -19.52 9.32 -15.37
CA ASP A 281 -19.06 9.41 -16.76
C ASP A 281 -18.33 8.16 -17.27
N TYR A 282 -17.76 7.36 -16.37
CA TYR A 282 -16.87 6.24 -16.70
C TYR A 282 -17.32 4.88 -16.15
N SER A 283 -18.39 4.85 -15.37
CA SER A 283 -18.91 3.65 -14.69
C SER A 283 -19.11 2.46 -15.64
N SER A 284 -19.59 2.73 -16.86
CA SER A 284 -19.86 1.73 -17.90
C SER A 284 -18.62 0.96 -18.41
N TYR A 285 -17.41 1.43 -18.14
CA TYR A 285 -16.16 0.74 -18.52
C TYR A 285 -15.74 -0.34 -17.52
N PHE A 286 -16.35 -0.38 -16.34
CA PHE A 286 -16.09 -1.39 -15.32
C PHE A 286 -17.10 -2.54 -15.45
N PRO A 287 -16.69 -3.79 -15.17
CA PRO A 287 -17.63 -4.89 -15.11
C PRO A 287 -18.65 -4.64 -14.00
N SER A 288 -19.92 -4.90 -14.32
CA SER A 288 -21.07 -4.85 -13.40
C SER A 288 -21.02 -5.92 -12.32
#